data_AF-A0A9D6YC73-F1
#
_entry.id   AF-A0A9D6YC73-F1
#
_cell.length_a   1.000
_cell.length_b   1.000
_cell.length_c   1.000
_cell.angle_alpha   90.00
_cell.angle_beta   90.00
_cell.angle_gamma   90.00
#
_symmetry.space_group_name_H-M   'P 1'
#
loop_
_entity.id
_entity.type
_entity.pdbx_description
1 polymer ?
#
loop_
_entity_poly.entity_id
_entity_poly.type
_entity_poly.pdbx_seq_one_letter_code
_entity_poly.pdbx_strand_id
1 'polypeptide(L)' 'EAAQVKAKVKARIERFELSGHADREELVEFALQSGARSIVLTHGDPPARDWFAKQLAELAPKSKVLDPVPLQTYLV' A
#
# COMPACT_ATOMS: atom_id res chain seq x y z
N GLU A 1 10.12 9.70 30.08
CA GLU A 1 8.81 10.34 29.90
C GLU A 1 8.96 11.45 28.87
N ALA A 2 8.20 11.44 27.77
CA ALA A 2 8.34 12.45 26.71
C ALA A 2 7.56 13.71 27.11
N ALA A 3 8.24 14.86 27.18
CA ALA A 3 7.60 16.13 27.51
C ALA A 3 6.61 16.52 26.40
N GLN A 4 5.32 16.54 26.71
CA GLN A 4 4.25 16.92 25.78
C GLN A 4 4.18 18.45 25.60
N VAL A 5 5.19 19.03 24.96
CA VAL A 5 5.23 20.47 24.69
C VAL A 5 4.42 20.78 23.43
N LYS A 6 3.41 21.65 23.55
CA LYS A 6 2.62 22.16 22.41
C LYS A 6 3.19 23.50 21.94
N ALA A 7 3.43 23.65 20.64
CA ALA A 7 3.89 24.90 20.02
C ALA A 7 3.06 25.24 18.78
N LYS A 8 2.83 26.54 18.54
CA LYS A 8 2.09 27.02 17.36
C LYS A 8 3.02 27.06 16.15
N VAL A 9 2.69 26.34 15.08
CA VAL A 9 3.38 26.43 13.79
C VAL A 9 3.12 27.81 13.18
N LYS A 10 4.19 28.59 12.93
CA LYS A 10 4.12 29.92 12.33
C LYS A 10 4.59 29.97 10.87
N ALA A 11 5.20 28.88 10.39
CA ALA A 11 5.69 28.76 9.02
C ALA A 11 4.59 28.24 8.09
N ARG A 12 4.71 28.57 6.79
CA ARG A 12 3.90 27.97 5.74
C ARG A 12 4.34 26.52 5.57
N ILE A 13 3.38 25.60 5.62
CA ILE A 13 3.62 24.16 5.44
C ILE A 13 3.04 23.76 4.08
N GLU A 14 3.89 23.20 3.24
CA GLU A 14 3.53 22.63 1.95
C GLU A 14 4.05 21.20 1.86
N ARG A 15 3.29 20.35 1.18
CA ARG A 15 3.67 18.96 0.91
C ARG A 15 3.86 18.83 -0.60
N PHE A 16 5.08 18.49 -1.00
CA PHE A 16 5.42 18.17 -2.38
C PHE A 16 5.70 16.67 -2.45
N GLU A 17 5.01 15.97 -3.34
CA GLU A 17 5.18 14.52 -3.50
C GLU A 17 6.30 14.26 -4.51
N LEU A 18 7.52 14.10 -4.00
CA LEU A 18 8.73 13.79 -4.77
C LEU A 18 9.29 12.41 -4.42
N SER A 19 8.40 11.50 -4.02
CA SER A 19 8.78 10.19 -3.47
C SER A 19 9.32 9.23 -4.53
N GLY A 20 9.00 9.46 -5.81
CA GLY A 20 9.33 8.52 -6.89
C GLY A 20 8.59 7.18 -6.78
N HIS A 21 7.56 7.10 -5.95
CA HIS A 21 6.66 5.95 -5.93
C HIS A 21 5.69 6.02 -7.12
N ALA A 22 5.44 4.86 -7.73
CA ALA A 22 4.40 4.73 -8.73
C ALA A 22 3.03 5.01 -8.10
N ASP A 23 2.14 5.61 -8.88
CA ASP A 23 0.77 5.88 -8.45
C ASP A 23 -0.01 4.58 -8.26
N ARG A 24 -1.17 4.67 -7.60
CA ARG A 24 -1.95 3.47 -7.26
C ARG A 24 -2.42 2.72 -8.50
N GLU A 25 -2.81 3.45 -9.52
CA GLU A 25 -3.24 2.91 -10.81
C GLU A 25 -2.09 2.22 -11.55
N GLU A 26 -0.88 2.80 -11.53
CA GLU A 26 0.31 2.20 -12.13
C GLU A 26 0.70 0.89 -11.43
N LEU A 27 0.57 0.83 -10.10
CA LEU A 27 0.82 -0.39 -9.34
C LEU A 27 -0.21 -1.48 -9.63
N VAL A 28 -1.48 -1.13 -9.81
CA VAL A 28 -2.52 -2.09 -10.24
C VAL A 28 -2.22 -2.60 -11.64
N GLU A 29 -1.88 -1.70 -12.57
CA GLU A 29 -1.55 -2.09 -13.94
C GLU A 29 -0.33 -3.01 -13.98
N PHE A 30 0.73 -2.68 -13.25
CA PHE A 30 1.92 -3.52 -13.12
C PHE A 30 1.57 -4.93 -12.62
N ALA A 31 0.73 -5.01 -11.57
CA ALA A 31 0.30 -6.29 -11.02
C ALA A 31 -0.50 -7.12 -12.04
N LEU A 32 -1.36 -6.48 -12.84
CA LEU A 32 -2.13 -7.15 -13.91
C LEU A 32 -1.24 -7.64 -15.04
N GLN A 33 -0.33 -6.79 -15.52
CA GLN A 33 0.60 -7.12 -16.60
C GLN A 33 1.56 -8.25 -16.19
N SER A 34 1.89 -8.38 -14.90
CA SER A 34 2.76 -9.44 -14.41
C SER A 34 2.20 -10.85 -14.62
N GLY A 35 0.87 -11.01 -14.74
CA GLY A 35 0.21 -12.32 -14.82
C GLY A 35 0.47 -13.21 -13.60
N ALA A 36 0.85 -12.62 -12.46
CA ALA A 36 1.24 -13.37 -11.27
C ALA A 36 0.07 -14.20 -10.70
N ARG A 37 0.36 -15.45 -10.31
CA ARG A 37 -0.63 -16.33 -9.66
C ARG A 37 -0.98 -15.87 -8.25
N SER A 38 -0.03 -15.22 -7.57
CA SER A 38 -0.17 -14.77 -6.19
C SER A 38 0.47 -13.39 -6.06
N ILE A 39 -0.24 -12.44 -5.43
CA ILE A 39 0.19 -11.06 -5.20
C ILE A 39 0.18 -10.80 -3.69
N VAL A 40 1.29 -10.34 -3.13
CA VAL A 40 1.44 -10.11 -1.69
C VAL A 40 1.55 -8.61 -1.42
N LEU A 41 0.57 -8.06 -0.70
CA LEU A 41 0.51 -6.65 -0.31
C LEU A 41 1.23 -6.46 1.03
N THR A 42 2.40 -5.81 1.05
CA THR A 42 3.22 -5.68 2.27
C THR A 42 3.24 -4.25 2.81
N HIS A 43 4.10 -3.42 2.25
CA HIS A 43 4.26 -2.03 2.65
C HIS A 43 3.03 -1.20 2.26
N GLY A 44 2.52 -0.43 3.22
CA GLY A 44 1.37 0.44 3.05
C GLY A 44 0.54 0.48 4.32
N ASP A 45 -0.18 1.58 4.50
CA ASP A 45 -1.15 1.68 5.58
C ASP A 45 -2.32 0.72 5.32
N PRO A 46 -2.97 0.17 6.36
CA PRO A 46 -4.07 -0.78 6.19
C PRO A 46 -5.16 -0.34 5.20
N PRO A 47 -5.63 0.93 5.21
CA PRO A 47 -6.64 1.38 4.24
C PRO A 47 -6.17 1.34 2.78
N ALA A 48 -4.85 1.52 2.54
CA ALA A 48 -4.29 1.43 1.20
C ALA A 48 -4.25 -0.03 0.73
N ARG A 49 -3.84 -0.96 1.59
CA ARG A 49 -3.85 -2.39 1.26
C ARG A 49 -5.25 -2.92 1.01
N ASP A 50 -6.23 -2.50 1.80
CA ASP A 50 -7.65 -2.85 1.60
C ASP A 50 -8.15 -2.39 0.23
N TRP A 51 -7.72 -1.21 -0.24
CA TRP A 51 -8.06 -0.71 -1.56
C TRP A 51 -7.45 -1.59 -2.66
N PHE A 52 -6.15 -1.90 -2.59
CA PHE A 52 -5.51 -2.79 -3.58
C PHE A 52 -6.12 -4.18 -3.61
N ALA A 53 -6.47 -4.74 -2.44
CA ALA A 53 -7.10 -6.05 -2.35
C ALA A 53 -8.44 -6.10 -3.11
N LYS A 54 -9.25 -5.04 -3.01
CA LYS A 54 -10.52 -4.93 -3.74
C LYS A 54 -10.31 -4.78 -5.24
N GLN A 55 -9.45 -3.86 -5.66
CA GLN A 55 -9.18 -3.61 -7.07
C GLN A 55 -8.62 -4.85 -7.78
N LEU A 56 -7.66 -5.54 -7.14
CA LEU A 56 -7.06 -6.75 -7.70
C LEU A 56 -8.01 -7.96 -7.67
N ALA A 57 -8.92 -8.04 -6.69
CA ALA A 57 -9.94 -9.09 -6.70
C ALA A 57 -10.91 -8.95 -7.90
N GLU A 58 -11.24 -7.71 -8.29
CA GLU A 58 -12.10 -7.43 -9.44
C GLU A 58 -11.37 -7.62 -10.78
N LEU A 59 -10.14 -7.11 -10.89
CA LEU A 59 -9.40 -7.05 -12.16
C LEU A 59 -8.55 -8.31 -12.42
N ALA A 60 -8.11 -9.00 -11.36
CA ALA A 60 -7.29 -10.20 -11.42
C ALA A 60 -7.94 -11.38 -10.65
N PRO A 61 -9.15 -11.84 -11.04
CA PRO A 61 -9.88 -12.87 -10.29
C PRO A 61 -9.17 -14.23 -10.23
N LYS A 62 -8.16 -14.45 -11.09
CA LYS A 62 -7.34 -15.66 -11.10
C LYS A 62 -6.13 -15.58 -10.17
N SER A 63 -5.79 -14.39 -9.69
CA SER A 63 -4.63 -14.13 -8.84
C SER A 63 -5.05 -14.13 -7.38
N LYS A 64 -4.29 -14.84 -6.54
CA LYS A 64 -4.51 -14.88 -5.09
C LYS A 64 -3.87 -13.65 -4.45
N VAL A 65 -4.67 -12.74 -3.92
CA VAL A 65 -4.18 -11.56 -3.20
C VAL A 65 -4.03 -11.89 -1.71
N LEU A 66 -2.88 -11.55 -1.14
CA LEU A 66 -2.53 -11.82 0.26
C LEU A 66 -2.13 -10.51 0.96
N ASP A 67 -2.76 -10.21 2.11
CA ASP A 67 -2.25 -9.25 3.09
C ASP A 67 -1.66 -10.05 4.28
N PRO A 68 -0.32 -10.23 4.34
CA PRO A 68 0.30 -11.11 5.31
C PRO A 68 0.35 -10.45 6.69
N VAL A 69 0.02 -11.25 7.71
CA VAL A 69 0.26 -10.88 9.10
C VAL A 69 1.75 -11.09 9.40
N PRO A 70 2.42 -10.15 10.10
CA PRO A 70 3.82 -10.33 10.49
C PRO A 70 4.04 -11.66 11.20
N LEU A 71 5.14 -12.33 10.86
CA LEU A 71 5.56 -13.64 11.41
C LEU A 71 4.65 -14.83 11.05
N GLN A 72 3.64 -14.67 10.21
CA GLN A 72 2.82 -15.77 9.69
C GLN A 72 3.41 -16.31 8.38
N THR A 73 3.53 -17.64 8.26
CA THR A 73 3.95 -18.31 7.01
C THR A 73 2.75 -18.57 6.10
N TYR A 74 2.94 -18.34 4.80
CA TYR A 74 1.93 -18.56 3.77
C TYR A 74 2.48 -19.47 2.67
N LEU A 75 1.65 -20.42 2.20
CA LEU A 75 1.92 -21.21 1.00
C LEU A 75 1.23 -20.55 -0.18
N VAL A 76 2.00 -20.26 -1.23
CA VAL A 76 1.61 -19.52 -2.44
C VAL A 76 1.75 -20.34 -3.72
#